data_AF-A0A7X8XFM8-F1
#
_entry.id   AF-A0A7X8XFM8-F1
#
_cell.length_a   1.000
_cell.length_b   1.000
_cell.length_c   1.000
_cell.angle_alpha   90.00
_cell.angle_beta   90.00
_cell.angle_gamma   90.00
#
_symmetry.space_group_name_H-M   'P 1'
#
loop_
_entity.id
_entity.type
_entity.pdbx_description
1 polymer ?
#
loop_
_entity_poly.entity_id
_entity_poly.type
_entity_poly.pdbx_seq_one_letter_code
_entity_poly.pdbx_strand_id
1 'polypeptide(L)'
;PFTFALPKEETLFLYIVRGSILTDDQTVPYHRAVLFDQGDEMQLKAGEEGARFFLHAAMPLNEPIAWAGPIVMNTREELSVARNELSKGTFIKHK
;
A
#
# COMPACT_ATOMS: atom_id res chain seq x y z
N PRO A 1 -10.81 -8.67 19.62
CA PRO A 1 -10.61 -7.39 18.91
C PRO A 1 -9.13 -7.04 19.03
N PHE A 2 -8.50 -6.59 17.95
CA PHE A 2 -7.13 -6.09 17.98
C PHE A 2 -7.16 -4.57 17.91
N THR A 3 -6.41 -3.92 18.80
CA THR A 3 -6.24 -2.48 18.85
C THR A 3 -4.78 -2.14 18.67
N PHE A 4 -4.48 -1.21 17.75
CA PHE A 4 -3.15 -0.67 17.55
C PHE A 4 -3.22 0.86 17.54
N ALA A 5 -2.25 1.51 18.17
CA ALA A 5 -2.07 2.95 18.06
C ALA A 5 -1.52 3.29 16.68
N LEU A 6 -2.09 4.30 16.04
CA LEU A 6 -1.67 4.75 14.72
C LEU A 6 -0.79 6.00 14.83
N PRO A 7 0.39 6.02 14.21
CA PRO A 7 1.15 7.27 14.08
C PRO A 7 0.31 8.27 13.29
N LYS A 8 0.17 9.47 13.85
CA LYS A 8 -0.54 10.56 13.16
C LYS A 8 0.19 10.83 11.85
N GLU A 9 -0.59 10.96 10.77
CA GLU A 9 -0.12 11.32 9.41
C GLU A 9 0.39 10.16 8.53
N GLU A 10 0.34 8.91 8.98
CA GLU A 10 0.66 7.77 8.12
C GLU A 10 -0.52 7.33 7.25
N THR A 11 -0.23 6.91 6.02
CA THR A 11 -1.16 6.15 5.19
C THR A 11 -1.20 4.71 5.70
N LEU A 12 -2.39 4.21 5.98
CA LEU A 12 -2.59 2.88 6.56
C LEU A 12 -3.51 2.03 5.68
N PHE A 13 -3.05 0.85 5.31
CA PHE A 13 -3.92 -0.15 4.68
C PHE A 13 -3.57 -1.55 5.14
N LEU A 14 -4.56 -2.42 5.12
CA LEU A 14 -4.35 -3.85 5.32
C LEU A 14 -4.60 -4.63 4.04
N TYR A 15 -3.92 -5.76 3.89
CA TYR A 15 -4.19 -6.75 2.85
C TYR A 15 -4.50 -8.10 3.48
N ILE A 16 -5.70 -8.62 3.25
CA ILE A 16 -6.18 -9.85 3.87
C ILE A 16 -5.74 -11.05 3.02
N VAL A 17 -4.92 -11.94 3.58
CA VAL A 17 -4.42 -13.14 2.89
C VAL A 17 -5.27 -14.39 3.16
N ARG A 18 -6.03 -14.43 4.27
CA ARG A 18 -6.95 -15.53 4.59
C ARG A 18 -8.06 -15.06 5.52
N GLY A 19 -9.24 -15.66 5.41
CA GLY A 19 -10.38 -15.40 6.28
C GLY A 19 -11.08 -14.08 5.93
N SER A 20 -11.59 -13.37 6.93
CA SER A 20 -12.29 -12.09 6.72
C SER A 20 -12.16 -11.15 7.91
N ILE A 21 -12.31 -9.86 7.64
CA ILE A 21 -12.39 -8.81 8.65
C ILE A 21 -13.79 -8.21 8.63
N LEU A 22 -14.32 -7.92 9.80
CA LEU A 22 -15.58 -7.19 9.98
C LEU A 22 -15.25 -5.71 10.15
N THR A 23 -15.80 -4.89 9.27
CA THR A 23 -15.89 -3.44 9.45
C THR A 23 -17.32 -3.08 9.87
N ASP A 24 -17.55 -1.83 10.27
CA ASP A 24 -18.87 -1.39 10.73
C ASP A 24 -19.96 -1.59 9.66
N ASP A 25 -19.58 -1.48 8.38
CA ASP A 25 -20.52 -1.56 7.26
C ASP A 25 -20.66 -2.96 6.65
N GLN A 26 -19.63 -3.82 6.75
CA GLN A 26 -19.61 -5.10 6.02
C GLN A 26 -18.53 -6.09 6.48
N THR A 27 -18.68 -7.34 6.04
CA THR A 27 -17.60 -8.34 6.08
C THR A 27 -16.73 -8.22 4.84
N VAL A 28 -15.44 -7.97 5.02
CA VAL A 28 -14.44 -7.91 3.96
C VAL A 28 -13.66 -9.23 3.89
N PRO A 29 -13.79 -10.01 2.80
CA PRO A 29 -13.09 -11.29 2.67
C PRO A 29 -11.62 -11.11 2.26
N TYR A 30 -10.86 -12.21 2.31
CA TYR A 30 -9.49 -12.29 1.80
C TYR A 30 -9.34 -11.89 0.32
N HIS A 31 -8.10 -11.58 -0.09
CA HIS A 31 -7.73 -10.97 -1.38
C HIS A 31 -8.29 -9.57 -1.61
N ARG A 32 -8.45 -8.82 -0.52
CA ARG A 32 -8.84 -7.41 -0.54
C ARG A 32 -7.83 -6.58 0.22
N ALA A 33 -7.57 -5.39 -0.32
CA ALA A 33 -6.91 -4.32 0.41
C ALA A 33 -8.00 -3.39 0.99
N VAL A 34 -7.83 -2.99 2.25
CA VAL A 34 -8.70 -2.00 2.90
C VAL A 34 -7.83 -0.82 3.27
N LEU A 35 -8.12 0.33 2.67
CA LEU A 35 -7.50 1.61 3.00
C LEU A 35 -8.30 2.25 4.13
N PHE A 36 -7.60 2.82 5.11
CA PHE A 36 -8.22 3.51 6.23
C PHE A 36 -8.02 5.01 6.13
N ASP A 37 -8.99 5.75 6.67
CA ASP A 37 -8.87 7.18 6.88
C ASP A 37 -7.99 7.48 8.11
N GLN A 38 -7.70 8.77 8.33
CA GLN A 38 -6.92 9.22 9.47
C GLN A 38 -7.69 8.98 10.79
N GLY A 39 -6.97 8.50 11.81
CA GLY A 39 -7.50 8.28 13.15
C GLY A 39 -6.40 7.91 14.13
N ASP A 40 -6.70 7.97 15.43
CA ASP A 40 -5.74 7.67 16.50
C ASP A 40 -5.70 6.17 16.86
N GLU A 41 -6.79 5.45 16.58
CA GLU A 41 -6.98 4.05 16.94
C GLU A 41 -7.63 3.28 15.79
N MET A 42 -7.15 2.07 15.55
CA MET A 42 -7.81 1.08 14.70
C MET A 42 -8.32 -0.08 15.55
N GLN A 43 -9.58 -0.45 15.34
CA GLN A 43 -10.13 -1.70 15.86
C GLN A 43 -10.46 -2.65 14.73
N LEU A 44 -9.96 -3.89 14.83
CA LEU A 44 -10.25 -4.96 13.88
C LEU A 44 -10.92 -6.13 14.58
N LYS A 45 -11.95 -6.67 13.94
CA LYS A 45 -12.62 -7.91 14.34
C LYS A 45 -12.52 -8.93 13.21
N ALA A 46 -12.04 -10.12 13.52
CA ALA A 46 -12.01 -11.23 12.56
C ALA A 46 -13.41 -11.83 12.39
N GLY A 47 -13.70 -12.34 11.19
CA GLY A 47 -14.88 -13.17 10.93
C GLY A 47 -14.79 -14.54 11.61
N GLU A 48 -15.81 -15.37 11.38
CA GLU A 48 -15.98 -16.67 12.06
C GLU A 48 -14.81 -17.63 11.86
N GLU A 49 -14.21 -17.63 10.67
CA GLU A 49 -13.05 -18.47 10.34
C GLU A 49 -11.69 -17.84 10.72
N GLY A 50 -11.71 -16.69 11.40
CA GLY A 50 -10.52 -15.91 11.71
C GLY A 50 -10.04 -15.04 10.55
N ALA A 51 -8.88 -14.40 10.73
CA ALA A 51 -8.26 -13.54 9.73
C ALA A 51 -6.73 -13.64 9.77
N ARG A 52 -6.09 -13.59 8.60
CA ARG A 52 -4.66 -13.38 8.46
C ARG A 52 -4.45 -12.26 7.45
N PHE A 53 -3.67 -11.26 7.81
CA PHE A 53 -3.48 -10.06 7.01
C PHE A 53 -2.07 -9.47 7.22
N PHE A 54 -1.65 -8.63 6.27
CA PHE A 54 -0.53 -7.72 6.42
C PHE A 54 -1.05 -6.32 6.71
N LEU A 55 -0.48 -5.65 7.70
CA LEU A 55 -0.73 -4.25 7.98
C LEU A 55 0.46 -3.42 7.48
N HIS A 56 0.18 -2.37 6.72
CA HIS A 56 1.19 -1.45 6.22
C HIS A 56 0.85 -0.04 6.71
N ALA A 57 1.84 0.61 7.31
CA ALA A 57 1.75 1.98 7.80
C ALA A 57 3.03 2.71 7.37
N ALA A 58 2.89 3.86 6.72
CA ALA A 58 4.02 4.66 6.27
C ALA A 58 3.63 6.12 6.04
N MET A 59 4.58 7.03 6.27
CA MET A 59 4.43 8.43 5.90
C MET A 59 4.29 8.56 4.37
N PRO A 60 3.31 9.32 3.87
CA PRO A 60 3.22 9.60 2.45
C PRO A 60 4.42 10.45 2.01
N LEU A 61 5.03 10.10 0.88
CA LEU A 61 6.13 10.89 0.31
C LEU A 61 5.67 12.28 -0.14
N ASN A 62 4.39 12.45 -0.47
CA ASN A 62 3.81 13.68 -1.00
C ASN A 62 4.51 14.19 -2.27
N GLU A 63 5.06 13.27 -3.06
CA GLU A 63 5.68 13.57 -4.34
C GLU A 63 4.77 13.13 -5.50
N PRO A 64 4.86 13.79 -6.68
CA PRO A 64 4.15 13.33 -7.87
C PRO A 64 4.55 11.91 -8.26
N ILE A 65 3.61 11.16 -8.83
CA ILE A 65 3.82 9.80 -9.34
C ILE A 65 3.63 9.80 -10.86
N ALA A 66 4.70 9.51 -11.58
CA ALA A 66 4.69 9.21 -13.01
C ALA A 66 4.99 7.71 -13.21
N TRP A 67 4.04 6.95 -13.76
CA TRP A 67 4.16 5.50 -13.92
C TRP A 67 4.04 5.06 -15.39
N ALA A 68 4.96 4.20 -15.83
CA ALA A 68 4.88 3.48 -17.09
C ALA A 68 5.44 2.05 -16.97
N GLY A 69 4.55 1.04 -16.90
CA GLY A 69 4.93 -0.38 -16.87
C GLY A 69 5.76 -0.73 -15.64
N PRO A 70 7.01 -1.23 -15.79
CA PRO A 70 7.85 -1.60 -14.63
C PRO A 70 8.58 -0.42 -13.99
N ILE A 71 8.41 0.82 -14.48
CA ILE A 71 9.18 1.99 -14.03
C ILE A 71 8.24 3.03 -13.40
N VAL A 72 8.56 3.44 -12.17
CA VAL A 72 7.90 4.54 -11.45
C VAL A 72 8.95 5.63 -11.20
N MET A 73 8.61 6.88 -11.52
CA MET A 73 9.42 8.09 -11.32
C MET A 73 8.52 9.24 -10.83
N ASN A 74 9.07 10.44 -10.64
CA ASN A 74 8.30 11.61 -10.23
C ASN A 74 7.74 12.38 -11.43
N THR A 75 8.45 12.42 -12.56
CA THR A 75 8.07 13.20 -13.76
C THR A 75 7.99 12.37 -15.05
N ARG A 76 7.33 12.93 -16.08
CA ARG A 76 7.23 12.29 -17.41
C ARG A 76 8.58 12.28 -18.14
N GLU A 77 9.39 13.30 -17.90
CA GLU A 77 10.72 13.48 -18.44
C GLU A 77 11.65 12.37 -17.91
N GLU A 78 11.63 12.11 -16.60
CA GLU A 78 12.36 11.01 -15.96
C GLU A 78 11.94 9.64 -16.53
N LEU A 79 10.64 9.41 -16.75
CA LEU A 79 10.18 8.18 -17.41
C LEU A 79 10.73 8.04 -18.83
N SER A 80 10.81 9.14 -19.59
CA SER A 80 11.35 9.12 -20.96
C SER A 80 12.84 8.72 -20.95
N VAL A 81 13.61 9.29 -20.03
CA VAL A 81 15.02 8.96 -19.81
C VAL A 81 15.16 7.49 -19.40
N ALA A 82 14.44 7.07 -18.35
CA ALA A 82 14.48 5.71 -17.83
C ALA A 82 14.14 4.65 -18.90
N ARG A 83 13.14 4.92 -19.74
CA ARG A 83 12.77 4.04 -20.85
C ARG A 83 13.89 3.91 -21.88
N ASN A 84 14.56 5.01 -22.21
CA ASN A 84 15.69 5.02 -23.15
C ASN A 84 16.93 4.31 -22.58
N GLU A 85 17.17 4.42 -21.28
CA GLU A 85 18.25 3.68 -20.63
C GLU A 85 17.94 2.19 -20.55
N LEU A 86 16.69 1.82 -20.27
CA LEU A 86 16.25 0.43 -20.25
C LEU A 86 16.38 -0.21 -21.64
N SER A 87 15.97 0.48 -22.71
CA SER A 87 16.12 -0.03 -24.08
C SER A 87 17.57 -0.16 -24.52
N LYS A 88 18.47 0.66 -23.96
CA LYS A 88 19.92 0.60 -24.21
C LYS A 88 20.67 -0.36 -23.28
N GLY A 89 19.99 -0.96 -22.30
CA GLY A 89 20.63 -1.80 -21.29
C GLY A 89 21.52 -1.03 -20.30
N THR A 90 21.37 0.30 -20.19
CA THR A 90 22.17 1.18 -19.32
C THR A 90 21.42 1.72 -18.10
N PHE A 91 20.23 1.16 -17.82
CA PHE A 91 19.37 1.58 -16.72
C PHE A 91 20.01 1.35 -15.34
N ILE A 92 20.62 0.18 -15.12
CA ILE A 92 21.35 -0.10 -13.89
C ILE A 92 22.73 0.57 -13.99
N LYS A 93 23.03 1.46 -13.05
CA LYS A 93 24.33 2.11 -12.95
C LYS A 93 25.23 1.28 -12.02
N HIS A 94 26.32 0.75 -12.55
CA HIS A 94 27.40 0.21 -11.73
C HIS A 94 28.19 1.39 -11.14
N LYS A 95 28.37 1.41 -9.81
CA LYS A 95 29.29 2.34 -9.15
C LYS A 95 30.71 1.82 -9.22
#